data_AF-A0A1V6GVZ4-F1
#
_entry.id   AF-A0A1V6GVZ4-F1
#
_cell.length_a   1.000
_cell.length_b   1.000
_cell.length_c   1.000
_cell.angle_alpha   90.00
_cell.angle_beta   90.00
_cell.angle_gamma   90.00
#
_symmetry.space_group_name_H-M   'P 1'
#
loop_
_entity.id
_entity.type
_entity.pdbx_description
1 polymer ?
#
loop_
_entity_poly.entity_id
_entity_poly.type
_entity_poly.pdbx_seq_one_letter_code
_entity_poly.pdbx_strand_id
1 'polypeptide(L)'
;MQNLEQLRARNALDFIHNNAAITGPDGGNILSKLPTMIVADGLLATAAFAKAKGGDFEKTIDNIFTHLKALTITDGIQDLASKGALELQRASSEAIAYANYIKRFGKAKRKEG
;
A
#
# COMPACT_ATOMS: atom_id res chain seq x y z
N MET A 1 -15.16 -17.07 10.67
CA MET A 1 -14.27 -15.93 11.05
C MET A 1 -13.17 -15.86 10.03
N GLN A 2 -12.90 -14.68 9.44
CA GLN A 2 -11.80 -14.52 8.49
C GLN A 2 -10.51 -14.19 9.24
N ASN A 3 -9.40 -14.82 8.88
CA ASN A 3 -8.09 -14.48 9.45
C ASN A 3 -7.45 -13.29 8.69
N LEU A 4 -6.35 -12.77 9.23
CA LEU A 4 -5.70 -11.58 8.69
C LEU A 4 -5.17 -11.79 7.25
N GLU A 5 -4.66 -12.97 6.92
CA GLU A 5 -4.23 -13.30 5.55
C GLU A 5 -5.39 -13.31 4.56
N GLN A 6 -6.56 -13.81 4.97
CA GLN A 6 -7.78 -13.79 4.15
C GLN A 6 -8.26 -12.35 3.90
N LEU A 7 -8.18 -11.48 4.91
CA LEU A 7 -8.53 -10.06 4.77
C LEU A 7 -7.57 -9.33 3.83
N ARG A 8 -6.26 -9.54 3.97
CA ARG A 8 -5.25 -8.99 3.06
C ARG A 8 -5.48 -9.45 1.63
N ALA A 9 -5.65 -10.76 1.43
CA ALA A 9 -5.84 -11.34 0.11
C ALA A 9 -7.09 -10.81 -0.58
N ARG A 10 -8.23 -10.77 0.13
CA ARG A 10 -9.49 -10.25 -0.39
C ARG A 10 -9.36 -8.79 -0.81
N ASN A 11 -8.91 -7.92 0.11
CA ASN A 11 -8.83 -6.48 -0.17
C ASN A 11 -7.85 -6.19 -1.32
N ALA A 12 -6.75 -6.92 -1.42
CA ALA A 12 -5.79 -6.76 -2.49
C ALA A 12 -6.36 -7.22 -3.84
N LEU A 13 -7.08 -8.35 -3.88
CA LEU A 13 -7.77 -8.82 -5.09
C LEU A 13 -8.81 -7.81 -5.56
N ASP A 14 -9.66 -7.32 -4.66
CA ASP A 14 -10.68 -6.31 -4.97
C ASP A 14 -10.03 -5.04 -5.53
N PHE A 15 -8.94 -4.59 -4.92
CA PHE A 15 -8.19 -3.43 -5.40
C PHE A 15 -7.61 -3.64 -6.81
N ILE A 16 -6.98 -4.78 -7.07
CA ILE A 16 -6.40 -5.10 -8.38
C ILE A 16 -7.49 -5.28 -9.45
N HIS A 17 -8.61 -5.94 -9.12
CA HIS A 17 -9.73 -6.12 -10.07
C HIS A 17 -10.34 -4.78 -10.49
N ASN A 18 -10.44 -3.83 -9.56
CA ASN A 18 -10.98 -2.50 -9.83
C ASN A 18 -9.96 -1.54 -10.50
N ASN A 19 -8.69 -1.93 -10.60
CA ASN A 19 -7.62 -1.12 -11.18
C ASN A 19 -6.82 -1.97 -12.18
N ALA A 20 -7.34 -2.09 -13.41
CA ALA A 20 -6.88 -3.00 -14.45
C ALA A 20 -5.39 -2.87 -14.86
N ALA A 21 -4.71 -1.79 -14.49
CA ALA A 21 -3.25 -1.68 -14.56
C ALA A 21 -2.75 -0.67 -13.53
N ILE A 22 -2.20 -1.14 -12.41
CA ILE A 22 -1.43 -0.30 -11.50
C ILE A 22 -0.01 -0.22 -12.04
N THR A 23 0.33 0.91 -12.66
CA THR A 23 1.60 1.13 -13.33
C THR A 23 2.25 2.43 -12.88
N GLY A 24 3.56 2.40 -12.70
CA GLY A 24 4.35 3.62 -12.57
C GLY A 24 4.13 4.52 -13.78
N PRO A 25 4.19 5.86 -13.62
CA PRO A 25 4.13 6.81 -14.73
C PRO A 25 5.16 6.49 -15.85
N ASP A 26 6.24 5.78 -15.53
CA ASP A 26 7.28 5.36 -16.48
C ASP A 26 7.20 3.88 -16.92
N GLY A 27 6.07 3.19 -16.68
CA GLY A 27 6.01 1.72 -16.74
C GLY A 27 6.74 1.04 -15.57
N GLY A 28 7.10 1.82 -14.55
CA GLY A 28 7.80 1.35 -13.36
C GLY A 28 6.93 0.43 -12.51
N ASN A 29 7.55 -0.56 -11.88
CA ASN A 29 6.88 -1.53 -11.02
C ASN A 29 6.52 -0.90 -9.66
N ILE A 30 5.49 -0.04 -9.59
CA ILE A 30 4.97 0.56 -8.33
C ILE A 30 4.76 -0.52 -7.28
N LEU A 31 4.21 -1.66 -7.73
CA LEU A 31 3.91 -2.81 -6.91
C LEU A 31 5.12 -3.33 -6.14
N SER A 32 6.33 -3.22 -6.70
CA SER A 32 7.56 -3.55 -5.99
C SER A 32 8.18 -2.36 -5.27
N LYS A 33 7.97 -1.14 -5.78
CA LYS A 33 8.59 0.07 -5.24
C LYS A 33 8.01 0.46 -3.87
N LEU A 34 6.68 0.46 -3.70
CA LEU A 34 6.05 0.90 -2.45
C LEU A 34 6.46 0.04 -1.24
N PRO A 35 6.42 -1.31 -1.27
CA PRO A 35 6.91 -2.12 -0.16
C PRO A 35 8.38 -1.81 0.19
N THR A 36 9.24 -1.63 -0.80
CA THR A 36 10.65 -1.28 -0.59
C THR A 36 10.81 0.10 0.06
N MET A 37 10.03 1.09 -0.38
CA MET A 37 10.05 2.43 0.23
C MET A 37 9.53 2.41 1.66
N ILE A 38 8.50 1.63 1.99
CA ILE A 38 8.00 1.52 3.37
C ILE A 38 9.08 0.93 4.28
N VAL A 39 9.85 -0.05 3.80
CA VAL A 39 10.97 -0.64 4.55
C VAL A 39 12.13 0.35 4.71
N ALA A 40 12.49 1.10 3.66
CA ALA A 40 13.65 1.98 3.66
C ALA A 40 13.40 3.32 4.36
N ASP A 41 12.25 3.95 4.07
CA ASP A 41 11.93 5.33 4.45
C ASP A 41 10.83 5.41 5.51
N GLY A 42 10.12 4.30 5.76
CA GLY A 42 8.95 4.25 6.65
C GLY A 42 7.63 4.60 5.96
N LEU A 43 6.53 4.23 6.61
CA LEU A 43 5.18 4.36 6.06
C LEU A 43 4.75 5.82 5.83
N LEU A 44 5.01 6.72 6.78
CA LEU A 44 4.61 8.12 6.67
C LEU A 44 5.37 8.87 5.56
N ALA A 45 6.69 8.65 5.44
CA ALA A 45 7.49 9.26 4.38
C ALA A 45 7.07 8.73 3.00
N THR A 46 6.83 7.42 2.89
CA THR A 46 6.31 6.82 1.66
C THR A 46 4.94 7.39 1.30
N ALA A 47 4.08 7.62 2.29
CA ALA A 47 2.76 8.19 2.07
C ALA A 47 2.82 9.64 1.59
N ALA A 48 3.68 10.47 2.20
CA ALA A 48 3.92 11.83 1.75
C ALA A 48 4.44 11.87 0.30
N PHE A 49 5.40 11.01 -0.04
CA PHE A 49 5.91 10.87 -1.40
C PHE A 49 4.80 10.46 -2.39
N ALA A 50 4.03 9.43 -2.06
CA ALA A 50 2.99 8.90 -2.93
C ALA A 50 1.90 9.95 -3.20
N LYS A 51 1.50 10.71 -2.16
CA LYS A 51 0.57 11.83 -2.27
C LYS A 51 1.12 12.95 -3.16
N ALA A 52 2.39 13.32 -2.99
CA ALA A 52 3.02 14.34 -3.84
C ALA A 52 3.15 13.88 -5.30
N LYS A 53 3.37 12.58 -5.55
CA LYS A 53 3.53 12.02 -6.90
C LYS A 53 2.19 11.86 -7.64
N GLY A 54 1.10 11.61 -6.92
CA GLY A 54 -0.24 11.42 -7.49
C GLY A 54 -0.39 10.11 -8.29
N GLY A 55 -1.51 10.00 -9.02
CA GLY A 55 -1.79 8.88 -9.92
C GLY A 55 -1.81 7.53 -9.19
N ASP A 56 -1.19 6.51 -9.77
CA ASP A 56 -1.21 5.15 -9.21
C ASP A 56 -0.41 5.02 -7.90
N PHE A 57 0.51 5.94 -7.61
CA PHE A 57 1.16 5.99 -6.30
C PHE A 57 0.17 6.39 -5.22
N GLU A 58 -0.53 7.50 -5.43
CA GLU A 58 -1.55 7.99 -4.50
C GLU A 58 -2.68 6.98 -4.31
N LYS A 59 -3.22 6.41 -5.41
CA LYS A 59 -4.26 5.38 -5.33
C LYS A 59 -3.82 4.16 -4.52
N THR A 60 -2.57 3.72 -4.70
CA THR A 60 -2.07 2.53 -4.00
C THR A 60 -1.84 2.81 -2.52
N ILE A 61 -1.27 3.96 -2.16
CA ILE A 61 -1.12 4.30 -0.73
C ILE A 61 -2.48 4.53 -0.06
N ASP A 62 -3.45 5.13 -0.75
CA ASP A 62 -4.80 5.34 -0.22
C ASP A 62 -5.50 4.00 0.03
N ASN A 63 -5.31 3.04 -0.86
CA ASN A 63 -5.82 1.68 -0.65
C ASN A 63 -5.14 1.00 0.56
N ILE A 64 -3.84 1.19 0.76
CA ILE A 64 -3.14 0.71 1.95
C ILE A 64 -3.75 1.32 3.22
N PHE A 65 -3.94 2.64 3.28
CA PHE A 65 -4.56 3.29 4.45
C PHE A 65 -6.03 2.88 4.64
N THR A 66 -6.77 2.63 3.57
CA THR A 66 -8.13 2.09 3.64
C THR A 66 -8.13 0.70 4.29
N HIS A 67 -7.17 -0.16 3.93
CA HIS A 67 -7.01 -1.47 4.57
C HIS A 67 -6.63 -1.35 6.05
N LEU A 68 -5.67 -0.48 6.40
CA LEU A 68 -5.28 -0.24 7.79
C LEU A 68 -6.44 0.27 8.64
N LYS A 69 -7.30 1.13 8.08
CA LYS A 69 -8.50 1.63 8.73
C LYS A 69 -9.53 0.53 8.98
N ALA A 70 -9.74 -0.36 8.02
CA ALA A 70 -10.62 -1.52 8.20
C ALA A 70 -10.15 -2.47 9.32
N LEU A 71 -8.85 -2.47 9.64
CA LEU A 71 -8.25 -3.21 10.75
C LEU A 71 -8.13 -2.40 12.05
N THR A 72 -8.73 -1.20 12.09
CA THR A 72 -8.71 -0.27 13.23
C THR A 72 -7.29 0.10 13.71
N ILE A 73 -6.32 0.11 12.79
CA ILE A 73 -4.92 0.48 13.10
C ILE A 73 -4.75 2.00 13.07
N THR A 74 -5.34 2.67 12.08
CA THR A 74 -5.30 4.13 11.91
C THR A 74 -6.50 4.64 11.13
N ASP A 75 -6.96 5.85 11.42
CA ASP A 75 -7.98 6.55 10.65
C ASP A 75 -7.43 7.28 9.40
N GLY A 76 -6.11 7.40 9.28
CA GLY A 76 -5.45 8.04 8.14
C GLY A 76 -4.00 8.43 8.41
N ILE A 77 -3.41 9.22 7.51
CA ILE A 77 -2.02 9.68 7.63
C ILE A 77 -1.86 10.60 8.84
N GLN A 78 -2.79 11.54 9.05
CA GLN A 78 -2.75 12.50 10.16
C GLN A 78 -2.89 11.81 11.52
N ASP A 79 -3.82 10.84 11.63
CA ASP A 79 -3.98 10.02 12.83
C ASP A 79 -2.71 9.22 13.10
N LEU A 80 -2.13 8.57 12.09
CA LEU A 80 -0.90 7.80 12.28
C LEU A 80 0.29 8.69 12.69
N ALA A 81 0.37 9.92 12.17
CA ALA A 81 1.44 10.87 12.49
C ALA A 81 1.38 11.41 13.92
N SER A 82 0.24 11.30 14.61
CA SER A 82 0.10 11.69 16.02
C SER A 82 0.32 10.54 17.01
N LYS A 83 0.48 9.30 16.53
CA LYS A 83 0.65 8.11 17.37
C LYS A 83 2.10 7.84 17.77
N GLY A 84 2.27 6.94 18.73
CA GLY A 84 3.56 6.50 19.22
C GLY A 84 4.28 5.53 18.28
N ALA A 85 5.52 5.21 18.65
CA ALA A 85 6.40 4.34 17.86
C ALA A 85 5.83 2.92 17.66
N LEU A 86 5.10 2.39 18.65
CA LEU A 86 4.54 1.03 18.58
C LEU A 86 3.40 0.95 17.55
N GLU A 87 2.53 1.96 17.52
CA GLU A 87 1.45 2.06 16.55
C GLU A 87 2.02 2.26 15.13
N LEU A 88 3.07 3.07 15.00
CA LEU A 88 3.79 3.25 13.73
C LEU A 88 4.43 1.95 13.24
N GLN A 89 5.05 1.18 14.14
CA GLN A 89 5.64 -0.11 13.80
C GLN A 89 4.58 -1.13 13.37
N ARG A 90 3.45 -1.18 14.09
CA ARG A 90 2.32 -2.05 13.76
C ARG A 90 1.74 -1.70 12.39
N ALA A 91 1.48 -0.41 12.14
CA ALA A 91 0.96 0.06 10.86
C ALA A 91 1.93 -0.22 9.71
N SER A 92 3.22 0.00 9.90
CA SER A 92 4.24 -0.26 8.88
C SER A 92 4.35 -1.75 8.55
N SER A 93 4.33 -2.61 9.57
CA SER A 93 4.40 -4.07 9.39
C SER A 93 3.19 -4.59 8.61
N GLU A 94 1.98 -4.12 8.97
CA GLU A 94 0.76 -4.49 8.24
C GLU A 94 0.74 -3.93 6.82
N ALA A 95 1.16 -2.68 6.62
CA ALA A 95 1.24 -2.06 5.31
C ALA A 95 2.19 -2.82 4.36
N ILE A 96 3.35 -3.26 4.85
CA ILE A 96 4.28 -4.08 4.07
C ILE A 96 3.66 -5.43 3.71
N ALA A 97 3.04 -6.11 4.69
CA ALA A 97 2.39 -7.40 4.46
C ALA A 97 1.28 -7.29 3.41
N TYR A 98 0.42 -6.28 3.53
CA TYR A 98 -0.65 -6.01 2.59
C TYR A 98 -0.15 -5.60 1.19
N ALA A 99 0.84 -4.70 1.11
CA ALA A 99 1.41 -4.27 -0.15
C ALA A 99 2.08 -5.42 -0.92
N ASN A 100 2.61 -6.43 -0.21
CA ASN A 100 3.11 -7.66 -0.83
C ASN A 100 1.99 -8.51 -1.47
N TYR A 101 0.77 -8.51 -0.93
CA TYR A 101 -0.39 -9.13 -1.58
C TYR A 101 -0.79 -8.38 -2.85
N ILE A 102 -0.88 -7.04 -2.79
CA ILE A 102 -1.12 -6.19 -3.97
C ILE A 102 -0.08 -6.51 -5.05
N LYS A 103 1.20 -6.62 -4.67
CA LYS A 103 2.28 -7.00 -5.58
C LYS A 103 2.12 -8.37 -6.23
N ARG A 104 1.69 -9.38 -5.47
CA ARG A 104 1.52 -10.74 -5.96
C ARG A 104 0.34 -10.88 -6.93
N PHE A 105 -0.74 -10.14 -6.70
CA PHE A 105 -1.92 -10.18 -7.56
C PHE A 105 -1.82 -9.22 -8.75
N GLY A 106 -1.14 -8.10 -8.59
CA GLY A 106 -0.93 -7.14 -9.66
C GLY A 106 0.01 -7.68 -10.75
N LYS A 107 -0.23 -7.27 -12.00
CA LYS A 107 0.66 -7.56 -13.12
C LYS A 107 1.49 -6.31 -13.42
N ALA A 108 2.81 -6.42 -13.38
CA ALA A 108 3.67 -5.36 -13.91
C ALA A 108 3.51 -5.30 -15.43
N LYS A 109 3.18 -4.13 -15.98
CA LYS A 109 3.21 -3.93 -17.43
C LYS A 109 4.68 -3.95 -17.88
N ARG A 110 5.07 -4.93 -18.71
CA ARG A 110 6.39 -4.90 -19.36
C ARG A 110 6.40 -3.70 -20.32
N LYS A 111 7.48 -2.91 -20.30
CA LYS A 111 7.77 -2.02 -21.43
C LYS A 111 7.93 -2.93 -22.65
N GLU A 112 7.01 -2.83 -23.61
CA GLU A 112 7.27 -3.32 -24.96
C GLU A 112 8.44 -2.48 -25.50
N GLY A 113 9.50 -3.17 -25.92
CA GLY A 113 10.74 -2.57 -26.40
C GLY A 113 10.58 -1.96 -27.79
#